data_AF-A0AA85B2C0-F1
#
_entry.id   AF-A0AA85B2C0-F1
#
_cell.length_a   1.000
_cell.length_b   1.000
_cell.length_c   1.000
_cell.angle_alpha   90.00
_cell.angle_beta   90.00
_cell.angle_gamma   90.00
#
_symmetry.space_group_name_H-M   'P 1'
#
loop_
_entity.id
_entity.type
_entity.pdbx_description
1 polymer ?
#
loop_
_entity_poly.entity_id
_entity_poly.type
_entity_poly.pdbx_seq_one_letter_code
_entity_poly.pdbx_strand_id
1 'polypeptide(L)'
;MLSVGRSSVTTANQPASVFNANSPPGAPKGVYSSEKQFQQPQMAQLPYNRFIQPMERCDGLITDLLTELQPDPWPVPQGKRPLRSVGTALSIAVGLLEAAYPNTGARVMLFLGGPCTQGPGMVVDDDLKNVIRSHHDMEKDNCKYMRRAMKHYEGLANRAAQNLHVVDIFSCSLDQTGLHELRYLTNYTGGHMIMGDSFASSLFQQTYRRVFNKDASGSFLMGLAGQMEVKTSKELKVSGCIGPCFSANVKMPNTGEQEVGIGRTSVWRLNGFTPSTTLAIYFEVATPTSGGGVQIPPGSNGRGYVQFVTQYQRANGQRKLRVTTVCRNWIDSTTQLPHMICGFDQEAATVLIARMAMFKAETTDSVDVLRWLDRQLIKLCHKFGDYRKDDPTSFRLPGEFSFYPQFMFHMRRSQFLQVFNNSPDETAYYR
;
A
#
# COMPACT_ATOMS: atom_id res chain seq x y z
N MET A 1 -7.99 -21.70 -7.58
CA MET A 1 -7.80 -21.50 -6.14
C MET A 1 -6.64 -22.38 -5.69
N LEU A 2 -5.64 -21.85 -5.00
CA LEU A 2 -4.55 -22.67 -4.45
C LEU A 2 -4.85 -22.91 -2.97
N SER A 3 -5.22 -24.14 -2.62
CA SER A 3 -5.27 -24.56 -1.21
C SER A 3 -3.85 -24.86 -0.73
N VAL A 4 -3.49 -24.37 0.46
CA VAL A 4 -2.13 -24.50 1.00
C VAL A 4 -2.07 -25.69 1.95
N GLY A 5 -1.51 -26.80 1.47
CA GLY A 5 -1.08 -27.97 2.24
C GLY A 5 0.34 -28.37 1.83
N ARG A 6 0.96 -29.28 2.59
CA ARG A 6 2.38 -29.68 2.48
C ARG A 6 2.83 -29.91 1.02
N SER A 7 3.90 -29.24 0.59
CA SER A 7 4.68 -29.64 -0.59
C SER A 7 5.84 -30.51 -0.10
N SER A 8 5.82 -31.82 -0.39
CA SER A 8 6.93 -32.71 -0.11
C SER A 8 8.15 -32.29 -0.95
N VAL A 9 9.21 -31.87 -0.27
CA VAL A 9 10.54 -31.82 -0.88
C VAL A 9 11.01 -33.26 -1.01
N THR A 10 10.80 -33.84 -2.17
CA THR A 10 11.50 -35.04 -2.63
C THR A 10 12.09 -34.75 -4.00
N THR A 11 13.40 -34.92 -4.07
CA THR A 11 14.26 -35.05 -5.25
C THR A 11 13.54 -35.30 -6.57
N ALA A 12 13.87 -34.45 -7.55
CA ALA A 12 13.84 -34.65 -9.00
C ALA A 12 12.64 -35.40 -9.61
N ASN A 13 11.92 -34.70 -10.50
CA ASN A 13 10.92 -35.22 -11.44
C ASN A 13 9.64 -35.80 -10.83
N GLN A 14 8.64 -34.95 -10.53
CA GLN A 14 7.24 -35.11 -10.98
C GLN A 14 6.36 -33.91 -10.55
N PRO A 15 5.30 -33.57 -11.33
CA PRO A 15 4.58 -32.30 -11.22
C PRO A 15 3.54 -32.26 -10.10
N ALA A 16 3.34 -31.05 -9.56
CA ALA A 16 2.19 -30.70 -8.72
C ALA A 16 0.88 -31.01 -9.45
N SER A 17 -0.10 -31.55 -8.72
CA SER A 17 -1.42 -31.93 -9.26
C SER A 17 -2.20 -30.70 -9.70
N VAL A 18 -2.32 -30.52 -11.00
CA VAL A 18 -3.08 -29.48 -11.66
C VAL A 18 -3.99 -30.18 -12.67
N PHE A 19 -5.30 -30.21 -12.40
CA PHE A 19 -6.28 -30.89 -13.25
C PHE A 19 -6.48 -30.16 -14.58
N ASN A 20 -6.53 -30.91 -15.68
CA ASN A 20 -6.72 -30.43 -17.06
C ASN A 20 -7.57 -31.44 -17.84
N ALA A 21 -8.48 -30.96 -18.70
CA ALA A 21 -9.19 -31.78 -19.68
C ALA A 21 -9.37 -31.03 -21.02
N ASN A 22 -8.83 -31.64 -22.08
CA ASN A 22 -9.15 -31.57 -23.51
C ASN A 22 -8.95 -30.28 -24.35
N SER A 23 -8.20 -30.47 -25.46
CA SER A 23 -8.10 -29.58 -26.64
C SER A 23 -8.22 -30.41 -27.92
N PRO A 24 -8.75 -29.86 -29.03
CA PRO A 24 -8.41 -30.32 -30.39
C PRO A 24 -7.67 -29.24 -31.23
N PRO A 25 -7.00 -29.62 -32.35
CA PRO A 25 -6.00 -28.79 -33.04
C PRO A 25 -6.52 -28.12 -34.34
N GLY A 26 -5.88 -27.00 -34.74
CA GLY A 26 -5.83 -26.56 -36.13
C GLY A 26 -5.95 -25.05 -36.35
N ALA A 27 -4.88 -24.41 -36.83
CA ALA A 27 -4.93 -23.05 -37.41
C ALA A 27 -3.96 -22.94 -38.60
N PRO A 28 -4.39 -22.43 -39.78
CA PRO A 28 -3.48 -22.05 -40.85
C PRO A 28 -3.02 -20.59 -40.74
N LYS A 29 -1.82 -20.35 -41.30
CA LYS A 29 -1.11 -19.06 -41.41
C LYS A 29 -1.77 -18.13 -42.44
N GLY A 30 -1.77 -16.82 -42.17
CA GLY A 30 -2.24 -15.77 -43.09
C GLY A 30 -1.39 -14.50 -43.01
N VAL A 31 -1.17 -13.90 -44.18
CA VAL A 31 -0.18 -12.88 -44.56
C VAL A 31 -0.59 -11.46 -44.13
N TYR A 32 0.41 -10.61 -43.85
CA TYR A 32 0.25 -9.19 -43.53
C TYR A 32 -0.17 -8.35 -44.76
N SER A 33 -1.22 -7.55 -44.64
CA SER A 33 -1.46 -6.38 -45.47
C SER A 33 -1.84 -5.18 -44.59
N SER A 34 -1.34 -4.01 -45.00
CA SER A 34 -1.22 -2.79 -44.21
C SER A 34 -2.21 -1.74 -44.69
N GLU A 35 -3.31 -1.52 -43.96
CA GLU A 35 -4.14 -0.31 -44.07
C GLU A 35 -4.69 0.08 -42.68
N LYS A 36 -4.33 1.28 -42.20
CA LYS A 36 -4.78 1.84 -40.93
C LYS A 36 -6.19 2.43 -41.09
N GLN A 37 -7.20 1.68 -40.66
CA GLN A 37 -8.52 2.22 -40.34
C GLN A 37 -8.63 2.45 -38.82
N PHE A 38 -9.16 3.62 -38.44
CA PHE A 38 -9.53 3.94 -37.06
C PHE A 38 -10.64 2.98 -36.58
N GLN A 39 -10.24 1.89 -35.92
CA GLN A 39 -11.16 0.99 -35.24
C GLN A 39 -11.62 1.63 -33.92
N GLN A 40 -12.93 1.59 -33.66
CA GLN A 40 -13.50 1.67 -32.31
C GLN A 40 -12.68 0.80 -31.35
N PRO A 41 -12.55 1.13 -30.05
CA PRO A 41 -11.79 0.31 -29.13
C PRO A 41 -12.45 -1.07 -29.01
N GLN A 42 -12.00 -2.02 -29.85
CA GLN A 42 -12.17 -3.44 -29.64
C GLN A 42 -11.62 -3.70 -28.24
N MET A 43 -12.45 -4.21 -27.33
CA MET A 43 -11.95 -4.74 -26.06
C MET A 43 -10.88 -5.76 -26.44
N ALA A 44 -9.62 -5.43 -26.15
CA ALA A 44 -8.52 -6.35 -26.41
C ALA A 44 -8.86 -7.67 -25.74
N GLN A 45 -9.12 -8.71 -26.53
CA GLN A 45 -9.42 -10.02 -26.00
C GLN A 45 -8.18 -10.50 -25.23
N LEU A 46 -8.35 -10.68 -23.92
CA LEU A 46 -7.28 -11.21 -23.08
C LEU A 46 -6.88 -12.60 -23.60
N PRO A 47 -5.58 -12.93 -23.62
CA PRO A 47 -5.12 -14.22 -24.09
C PRO A 47 -5.78 -15.34 -23.28
N TYR A 48 -6.17 -16.41 -23.96
CA TYR A 48 -6.74 -17.58 -23.32
C TYR A 48 -5.74 -18.20 -22.33
N ASN A 49 -6.18 -18.45 -21.09
CA ASN A 49 -5.37 -19.09 -20.07
C ASN A 49 -6.13 -20.23 -19.40
N ARG A 50 -5.53 -21.42 -19.31
CA ARG A 50 -6.21 -22.61 -18.75
C ARG A 50 -6.59 -22.46 -17.27
N PHE A 51 -5.89 -21.64 -16.50
CA PHE A 51 -6.08 -21.48 -15.05
C PHE A 51 -6.98 -20.30 -14.68
N ILE A 52 -7.23 -19.39 -15.62
CA ILE A 52 -8.01 -18.18 -15.40
C ILE A 52 -9.08 -18.14 -16.49
N GLN A 53 -10.29 -18.51 -16.11
CA GLN A 53 -11.44 -18.62 -16.99
C GLN A 53 -12.51 -17.57 -16.65
N PRO A 54 -13.34 -17.14 -17.61
CA PRO A 54 -14.50 -16.30 -17.34
C PRO A 54 -15.47 -16.97 -16.36
N MET A 55 -15.92 -16.23 -15.34
CA MET A 55 -16.82 -16.73 -14.30
C MET A 55 -18.09 -17.37 -14.87
N GLU A 56 -18.67 -16.77 -15.91
CA GLU A 56 -19.88 -17.27 -16.60
C GLU A 56 -19.74 -18.71 -17.12
N ARG A 57 -18.51 -19.19 -17.38
CA ARG A 57 -18.24 -20.54 -17.89
C ARG A 57 -17.95 -21.56 -16.78
N CYS A 58 -17.63 -21.12 -15.58
CA CYS A 58 -17.16 -22.00 -14.50
C CYS A 58 -17.84 -21.75 -13.14
N ASP A 59 -18.89 -20.92 -13.07
CA ASP A 59 -19.58 -20.54 -11.84
C ASP A 59 -20.06 -21.75 -11.01
N GLY A 60 -20.80 -22.68 -11.63
CA GLY A 60 -21.26 -23.90 -10.96
C GLY A 60 -20.09 -24.76 -10.45
N LEU A 61 -19.10 -25.01 -11.31
CA LEU A 61 -17.91 -25.80 -10.96
C LEU A 61 -17.12 -25.17 -9.80
N ILE A 62 -16.95 -23.85 -9.79
CA ILE A 62 -16.26 -23.15 -8.70
C ILE A 62 -17.08 -23.25 -7.41
N THR A 63 -18.40 -23.08 -7.48
CA THR A 63 -19.28 -23.16 -6.31
C THR A 63 -19.24 -24.54 -5.67
N ASP A 64 -19.29 -25.59 -6.48
CA ASP A 64 -19.19 -26.98 -6.02
C ASP A 64 -17.82 -27.23 -5.36
N LEU A 65 -16.73 -26.86 -6.03
CA LEU A 65 -15.37 -26.99 -5.49
C LEU A 65 -15.19 -26.23 -4.16
N LEU A 66 -15.74 -25.03 -4.04
CA LEU A 66 -15.68 -24.24 -2.80
C LEU A 66 -16.47 -24.88 -1.66
N THR A 67 -17.59 -25.53 -1.97
CA THR A 67 -18.45 -26.20 -0.99
C THR A 67 -17.83 -27.51 -0.51
N GLU A 68 -17.10 -28.19 -1.39
CA GLU A 68 -16.43 -29.47 -1.10
C GLU A 68 -15.08 -29.31 -0.39
N LEU A 69 -14.51 -28.09 -0.32
CA LEU A 69 -13.22 -27.84 0.35
C LEU A 69 -13.22 -28.36 1.80
N GLN A 70 -12.31 -29.27 2.07
CA GLN A 70 -12.08 -29.83 3.40
C GLN A 70 -10.83 -29.23 4.06
N PRO A 71 -10.72 -29.34 5.41
CA PRO A 71 -9.46 -29.07 6.10
C PRO A 71 -8.30 -29.90 5.53
N ASP A 72 -7.08 -29.40 5.71
CA ASP A 72 -5.86 -30.12 5.32
C ASP A 72 -5.84 -31.51 5.98
N PRO A 73 -5.76 -32.62 5.21
CA PRO A 73 -5.90 -33.97 5.77
C PRO A 73 -4.70 -34.43 6.61
N TRP A 74 -3.59 -33.69 6.57
CA TRP A 74 -2.37 -34.09 7.29
C TRP A 74 -2.56 -33.96 8.81
N PRO A 75 -2.31 -35.04 9.59
CA PRO A 75 -2.43 -34.98 11.03
C PRO A 75 -1.36 -34.04 11.61
N VAL A 76 -1.76 -33.24 12.60
CA VAL A 76 -0.86 -32.33 13.32
C VAL A 76 -0.45 -33.01 14.63
N PRO A 77 0.84 -33.35 14.82
CA PRO A 77 1.31 -33.96 16.06
C PRO A 77 1.03 -33.09 17.29
N GLN A 78 0.91 -33.72 18.46
CA GLN A 78 0.76 -32.98 19.71
C GLN A 78 1.95 -32.03 19.94
N GLY A 79 1.66 -30.80 20.37
CA GLY A 79 2.70 -29.78 20.57
C GLY A 79 3.21 -29.14 19.28
N LYS A 80 2.60 -29.43 18.12
CA LYS A 80 2.97 -28.84 16.83
C LYS A 80 1.87 -27.96 16.24
N ARG A 81 2.26 -27.03 15.38
CA ARG A 81 1.40 -26.23 14.50
C ARG A 81 1.20 -26.96 13.17
N PRO A 82 0.09 -26.71 12.45
CA PRO A 82 -0.05 -27.13 11.06
C PRO A 82 1.08 -26.58 10.18
N LEU A 83 1.51 -27.36 9.19
CA LEU A 83 2.53 -26.95 8.22
C LEU A 83 1.89 -26.14 7.09
N ARG A 84 2.19 -24.84 7.06
CA ARG A 84 1.60 -23.87 6.12
C ARG A 84 2.67 -23.24 5.26
N SER A 85 2.57 -23.44 3.95
CA SER A 85 3.50 -22.95 2.93
C SER A 85 2.98 -21.68 2.24
N VAL A 86 2.64 -20.65 3.03
CA VAL A 86 2.01 -19.41 2.54
C VAL A 86 2.86 -18.70 1.48
N GLY A 87 4.17 -18.56 1.73
CA GLY A 87 5.07 -17.88 0.78
C GLY A 87 5.20 -18.62 -0.55
N THR A 88 5.25 -19.95 -0.54
CA THR A 88 5.21 -20.74 -1.77
C THR A 88 3.92 -20.52 -2.55
N ALA A 89 2.76 -20.59 -1.87
CA ALA A 89 1.47 -20.41 -2.52
C ALA A 89 1.32 -19.02 -3.16
N LEU A 90 1.75 -17.96 -2.45
CA LEU A 90 1.80 -16.60 -3.00
C LEU A 90 2.77 -16.48 -4.17
N SER A 91 3.96 -17.08 -4.09
CA SER A 91 4.93 -17.05 -5.17
C SER A 91 4.38 -17.69 -6.46
N ILE A 92 3.61 -18.78 -6.33
CA ILE A 92 2.94 -19.42 -7.46
C ILE A 92 1.83 -18.52 -8.01
N ALA A 93 0.98 -17.95 -7.15
CA ALA A 93 -0.12 -17.07 -7.57
C ALA A 93 0.39 -15.82 -8.30
N VAL A 94 1.39 -15.14 -7.74
CA VAL A 94 2.03 -13.97 -8.36
C VAL A 94 2.71 -14.37 -9.67
N GLY A 95 3.46 -15.47 -9.70
CA GLY A 95 4.13 -15.95 -10.91
C GLY A 95 3.16 -16.35 -12.04
N LEU A 96 2.01 -16.94 -11.69
CA LEU A 96 0.98 -17.29 -12.65
C LEU A 96 0.38 -16.03 -13.30
N LEU A 97 0.01 -15.03 -12.50
CA LEU A 97 -0.54 -13.77 -13.03
C LEU A 97 0.50 -12.98 -13.82
N GLU A 98 1.75 -12.95 -13.36
CA GLU A 98 2.88 -12.32 -14.05
C GLU A 98 3.10 -12.93 -15.44
N ALA A 99 3.00 -14.25 -15.58
CA ALA A 99 3.14 -14.93 -16.87
C ALA A 99 1.89 -14.81 -17.75
N ALA A 100 0.69 -14.83 -17.17
CA ALA A 100 -0.57 -14.88 -17.91
C ALA A 100 -1.09 -13.50 -18.33
N TYR A 101 -1.09 -12.54 -17.40
CA TYR A 101 -1.71 -11.22 -17.57
C TYR A 101 -0.86 -10.11 -16.94
N PRO A 102 0.37 -9.88 -17.43
CA PRO A 102 1.19 -8.78 -16.96
C PRO A 102 0.53 -7.43 -17.30
N ASN A 103 0.79 -6.41 -16.47
CA ASN A 103 0.33 -5.02 -16.67
C ASN A 103 -1.19 -4.86 -16.84
N THR A 104 -1.96 -5.78 -16.27
CA THR A 104 -3.42 -5.80 -16.33
C THR A 104 -3.96 -5.83 -14.90
N GLY A 105 -5.07 -5.12 -14.65
CA GLY A 105 -5.70 -5.13 -13.33
C GLY A 105 -6.10 -6.54 -12.90
N ALA A 106 -5.44 -7.08 -11.88
CA ALA A 106 -5.73 -8.39 -11.31
C ALA A 106 -5.57 -8.34 -9.79
N ARG A 107 -6.24 -9.26 -9.09
CA ARG A 107 -6.31 -9.27 -7.62
C ARG A 107 -6.10 -10.68 -7.07
N VAL A 108 -5.07 -10.84 -6.25
CA VAL A 108 -4.78 -12.05 -5.47
C VAL A 108 -5.38 -11.84 -4.08
N MET A 109 -6.28 -12.73 -3.67
CA MET A 109 -6.91 -12.68 -2.34
C MET A 109 -6.37 -13.82 -1.49
N LEU A 110 -5.58 -13.49 -0.47
CA LEU A 110 -4.98 -14.46 0.45
C LEU A 110 -5.83 -14.57 1.72
N PHE A 111 -6.27 -15.78 2.05
CA PHE A 111 -6.99 -16.08 3.30
C PHE A 111 -6.08 -16.86 4.24
N LEU A 112 -5.79 -16.31 5.42
CA LEU A 112 -4.86 -16.88 6.41
C LEU A 112 -5.58 -17.29 7.69
N GLY A 113 -5.44 -18.56 8.08
CA GLY A 113 -5.89 -19.09 9.36
C GLY A 113 -4.78 -19.24 10.41
N GLY A 114 -3.62 -18.59 10.22
CA GLY A 114 -2.42 -18.73 11.04
C GLY A 114 -1.12 -18.47 10.26
N PRO A 115 0.05 -18.56 10.91
CA PRO A 115 1.32 -18.16 10.31
C PRO A 115 1.88 -19.17 9.32
N CYS A 116 2.78 -18.69 8.45
CA CYS A 116 3.59 -19.53 7.57
C CYS A 116 4.63 -20.31 8.41
N THR A 117 4.57 -21.64 8.37
CA THR A 117 5.40 -22.54 9.19
C THR A 117 6.32 -23.45 8.37
N GLN A 118 6.29 -23.34 7.04
CA GLN A 118 7.16 -24.10 6.15
C GLN A 118 7.51 -23.31 4.88
N GLY A 119 8.73 -23.48 4.40
CA GLY A 119 9.17 -22.95 3.10
C GLY A 119 9.59 -21.47 3.13
N PRO A 120 9.75 -20.85 1.96
CA PRO A 120 10.04 -19.43 1.86
C PRO A 120 8.95 -18.59 2.54
N GLY A 121 9.34 -17.54 3.25
CA GLY A 121 8.38 -16.69 3.97
C GLY A 121 7.91 -17.26 5.31
N MET A 122 8.59 -18.28 5.87
CA MET A 122 8.29 -18.83 7.20
C MET A 122 8.43 -17.77 8.30
N VAL A 123 7.44 -17.67 9.18
CA VAL A 123 7.33 -16.67 10.26
C VAL A 123 7.71 -17.27 11.62
N VAL A 124 7.35 -18.54 11.82
CA VAL A 124 7.64 -19.34 13.01
C VAL A 124 7.78 -20.80 12.58
N ASP A 125 8.45 -21.66 13.34
CA ASP A 125 8.44 -23.09 13.06
C ASP A 125 7.19 -23.78 13.62
N ASP A 126 7.11 -25.08 13.36
CA ASP A 126 5.98 -25.90 13.76
C ASP A 126 5.95 -26.21 15.26
N ASP A 127 7.03 -25.99 16.03
CA ASP A 127 7.05 -26.33 17.45
C ASP A 127 6.33 -25.28 18.31
N LEU A 128 5.26 -25.66 19.01
CA LEU A 128 4.52 -24.74 19.88
C LEU A 128 5.34 -24.18 21.04
N LYS A 129 6.46 -24.83 21.41
CA LYS A 129 7.41 -24.27 22.38
C LYS A 129 8.05 -22.98 21.91
N ASN A 130 8.23 -22.84 20.59
CA ASN A 130 8.73 -21.61 20.00
C ASN A 130 7.55 -20.66 19.80
N VAL A 131 7.54 -19.56 20.54
CA VAL A 131 6.50 -18.53 20.47
C VAL A 131 6.69 -17.66 19.23
N ILE A 132 5.59 -17.07 18.74
CA ILE A 132 5.65 -16.09 17.65
C ILE A 132 6.28 -14.80 18.19
N ARG A 133 7.14 -14.17 17.38
CA ARG A 133 7.86 -12.94 17.77
C ARG A 133 6.93 -11.84 18.33
N SER A 134 7.44 -11.13 19.34
CA SER A 134 6.88 -9.91 19.92
C SER A 134 7.71 -8.67 19.54
N HIS A 135 7.24 -7.46 19.87
CA HIS A 135 8.05 -6.24 19.71
C HIS A 135 9.33 -6.28 20.54
N HIS A 136 9.28 -6.88 21.74
CA HIS A 136 10.46 -7.06 22.59
C HIS A 136 11.52 -7.96 21.96
N ASP A 137 11.10 -9.01 21.26
CA ASP A 137 12.02 -9.86 20.49
C ASP A 137 12.65 -9.08 19.33
N MET A 138 11.89 -8.19 18.69
CA MET A 138 12.40 -7.33 17.60
C MET A 138 13.42 -6.33 18.11
N GLU A 139 13.17 -5.68 19.25
CA GLU A 139 14.09 -4.73 19.90
C GLU A 139 15.41 -5.40 20.30
N LYS A 140 15.35 -6.65 20.76
CA LYS A 140 16.54 -7.44 21.13
C LYS A 140 17.19 -8.20 19.97
N ASP A 141 16.68 -8.00 18.75
CA ASP A 141 17.10 -8.73 17.55
C ASP A 141 17.04 -10.26 17.67
N ASN A 142 16.10 -10.77 18.47
CA ASN A 142 15.87 -12.19 18.74
C ASN A 142 14.83 -12.83 17.81
N CYS A 143 14.75 -12.35 16.56
CA CYS A 143 13.74 -12.77 15.58
C CYS A 143 14.33 -13.66 14.49
N LYS A 144 14.46 -14.97 14.76
CA LYS A 144 15.13 -15.95 13.87
C LYS A 144 14.65 -15.93 12.41
N TYR A 145 13.35 -15.77 12.17
CA TYR A 145 12.74 -15.93 10.84
C TYR A 145 12.41 -14.62 10.14
N MET A 146 12.17 -13.55 10.90
CA MET A 146 11.55 -12.31 10.45
C MET A 146 12.25 -11.67 9.25
N ARG A 147 13.57 -11.43 9.31
CA ARG A 147 14.31 -10.76 8.22
C ARG A 147 14.23 -11.54 6.89
N ARG A 148 14.30 -12.87 6.94
CA ARG A 148 14.22 -13.72 5.74
C ARG A 148 12.80 -13.71 5.16
N ALA A 149 11.78 -13.73 6.02
CA ALA A 149 10.38 -13.65 5.61
C ALA A 149 10.04 -12.29 4.99
N MET A 150 10.43 -11.19 5.64
CA MET A 150 10.25 -9.83 5.11
C MET A 150 10.86 -9.69 3.72
N LYS A 151 12.12 -10.11 3.54
CA LYS A 151 12.79 -10.07 2.22
C LYS A 151 12.04 -10.89 1.16
N HIS A 152 11.49 -12.04 1.53
CA HIS A 152 10.72 -12.87 0.61
C HIS A 152 9.42 -12.17 0.18
N TYR A 153 8.61 -11.71 1.13
CA TYR A 153 7.33 -11.07 0.83
C TYR A 153 7.48 -9.69 0.18
N GLU A 154 8.50 -8.92 0.54
CA GLU A 154 8.85 -7.69 -0.17
C GLU A 154 9.23 -7.98 -1.63
N GLY A 155 9.98 -9.06 -1.89
CA GLY A 155 10.28 -9.50 -3.26
C GLY A 155 9.03 -9.85 -4.08
N LEU A 156 8.06 -10.53 -3.46
CA LEU A 156 6.77 -10.82 -4.08
C LEU A 156 5.93 -9.56 -4.30
N ALA A 157 5.92 -8.64 -3.32
CA ALA A 157 5.22 -7.36 -3.41
C ALA A 157 5.76 -6.52 -4.57
N ASN A 158 7.09 -6.46 -4.74
CA ASN A 158 7.72 -5.77 -5.87
C ASN A 158 7.27 -6.36 -7.23
N ARG A 159 7.26 -7.70 -7.37
CA ARG A 159 6.82 -8.37 -8.60
C ARG A 159 5.35 -8.10 -8.92
N ALA A 160 4.47 -8.20 -7.93
CA ALA A 160 3.05 -7.86 -8.09
C ALA A 160 2.85 -6.37 -8.42
N ALA A 161 3.59 -5.50 -7.71
CA ALA A 161 3.56 -4.05 -7.89
C ALA A 161 3.93 -3.65 -9.33
N GLN A 162 5.04 -4.19 -9.85
CA GLN A 162 5.52 -3.95 -11.20
C GLN A 162 4.53 -4.39 -12.29
N ASN A 163 3.78 -5.47 -12.05
CA ASN A 163 2.81 -6.02 -12.99
C ASN A 163 1.39 -5.47 -12.84
N LEU A 164 1.18 -4.44 -12.02
CA LEU A 164 -0.14 -3.83 -11.77
C LEU A 164 -1.15 -4.78 -11.09
N HIS A 165 -0.66 -5.79 -10.38
CA HIS A 165 -1.49 -6.72 -9.60
C HIS A 165 -1.64 -6.25 -8.16
N VAL A 166 -2.79 -6.59 -7.57
CA VAL A 166 -3.17 -6.29 -6.19
C VAL A 166 -3.09 -7.55 -5.34
N VAL A 167 -2.60 -7.43 -4.11
CA VAL A 167 -2.58 -8.55 -3.15
C VAL A 167 -3.29 -8.15 -1.87
N ASP A 168 -4.42 -8.80 -1.59
CA ASP A 168 -5.14 -8.67 -0.32
C ASP A 168 -4.73 -9.75 0.66
N ILE A 169 -4.79 -9.41 1.94
CA ILE A 169 -4.58 -10.32 3.06
C ILE A 169 -5.81 -10.26 3.96
N PHE A 170 -6.53 -11.38 4.03
CA PHE A 170 -7.63 -11.63 4.94
C PHE A 170 -7.12 -12.61 6.01
N SER A 171 -6.74 -12.08 7.16
CA SER A 171 -6.20 -12.86 8.27
C SER A 171 -7.24 -13.03 9.36
N CYS A 172 -7.57 -14.29 9.67
CA CYS A 172 -8.45 -14.63 10.79
C CYS A 172 -7.84 -15.76 11.62
N SER A 173 -7.36 -15.42 12.82
CA SER A 173 -6.67 -16.34 13.72
C SER A 173 -6.66 -15.76 15.14
N LEU A 174 -6.70 -16.62 16.17
CA LEU A 174 -6.61 -16.21 17.57
C LEU A 174 -5.21 -15.74 17.99
N ASP A 175 -4.21 -16.07 17.17
CA ASP A 175 -2.81 -15.66 17.35
C ASP A 175 -2.30 -15.04 16.03
N GLN A 176 -1.12 -14.43 16.08
CA GLN A 176 -0.50 -13.74 14.96
C GLN A 176 -0.33 -14.64 13.72
N THR A 177 -0.38 -14.04 12.54
CA THR A 177 -0.32 -14.72 11.24
C THR A 177 0.88 -14.32 10.38
N GLY A 178 1.65 -13.33 10.83
CA GLY A 178 2.76 -12.77 10.09
C GLY A 178 2.41 -11.54 9.26
N LEU A 179 1.34 -10.81 9.62
CA LEU A 179 0.96 -9.56 8.96
C LEU A 179 2.12 -8.58 8.93
N HIS A 180 2.94 -8.55 9.98
CA HIS A 180 4.16 -7.75 9.99
C HIS A 180 5.03 -8.04 8.77
N GLU A 181 5.39 -9.30 8.50
CA GLU A 181 6.24 -9.65 7.36
C GLU A 181 5.52 -9.54 6.01
N LEU A 182 4.21 -9.75 5.99
CA LEU A 182 3.38 -9.72 4.78
C LEU A 182 2.99 -8.30 4.34
N ARG A 183 3.11 -7.28 5.19
CA ARG A 183 2.61 -5.90 4.98
C ARG A 183 2.99 -5.26 3.65
N TYR A 184 4.16 -5.60 3.11
CA TYR A 184 4.62 -5.07 1.82
C TYR A 184 3.65 -5.39 0.68
N LEU A 185 3.00 -6.55 0.73
CA LEU A 185 2.06 -7.01 -0.31
C LEU A 185 0.89 -6.04 -0.45
N THR A 186 0.29 -5.61 0.66
CA THR A 186 -0.82 -4.65 0.67
C THR A 186 -0.31 -3.22 0.48
N ASN A 187 0.79 -2.85 1.13
CA ASN A 187 1.29 -1.47 1.13
C ASN A 187 1.80 -1.05 -0.26
N TYR A 188 2.46 -1.94 -1.01
CA TYR A 188 2.95 -1.60 -2.35
C TYR A 188 1.86 -1.70 -3.41
N THR A 189 0.86 -2.56 -3.22
CA THR A 189 -0.16 -2.83 -4.25
C THR A 189 -1.52 -2.17 -3.97
N GLY A 190 -1.70 -1.55 -2.81
CA GLY A 190 -3.00 -1.00 -2.39
C GLY A 190 -4.08 -2.06 -2.16
N GLY A 191 -3.68 -3.28 -1.86
CA GLY A 191 -4.59 -4.33 -1.39
C GLY A 191 -5.09 -4.08 0.02
N HIS A 192 -6.14 -4.79 0.41
CA HIS A 192 -6.71 -4.73 1.75
C HIS A 192 -5.92 -5.63 2.71
N MET A 193 -5.61 -5.11 3.90
CA MET A 193 -5.23 -5.92 5.04
C MET A 193 -6.40 -5.96 6.02
N ILE A 194 -6.91 -7.13 6.31
CA ILE A 194 -8.01 -7.35 7.26
C ILE A 194 -7.54 -8.36 8.30
N MET A 195 -7.75 -8.02 9.56
CA MET A 195 -7.41 -8.84 10.72
C MET A 195 -8.68 -9.09 11.53
N GLY A 196 -8.82 -10.32 12.05
CA GLY A 196 -9.90 -10.71 12.95
C GLY A 196 -9.60 -12.06 13.58
N ASP A 197 -10.54 -12.55 14.41
CA ASP A 197 -10.33 -13.80 15.15
C ASP A 197 -10.79 -15.04 14.37
N SER A 198 -11.83 -14.87 13.55
CA SER A 198 -12.46 -15.97 12.80
C SER A 198 -13.18 -15.49 11.55
N PHE A 199 -13.05 -16.28 10.47
CA PHE A 199 -13.78 -16.08 9.22
C PHE A 199 -15.29 -16.27 9.37
N ALA A 200 -15.74 -16.96 10.42
CA ALA A 200 -17.17 -17.13 10.72
C ALA A 200 -17.81 -15.89 11.38
N SER A 201 -17.00 -14.92 11.82
CA SER A 201 -17.51 -13.73 12.50
C SER A 201 -18.33 -12.84 11.55
N SER A 202 -19.38 -12.22 12.09
CA SER A 202 -20.17 -11.22 11.35
C SER A 202 -19.31 -10.04 10.91
N LEU A 203 -18.34 -9.64 11.73
CA LEU A 203 -17.37 -8.58 11.43
C LEU A 203 -16.59 -8.90 10.15
N PHE A 204 -16.00 -10.10 10.05
CA PHE A 204 -15.28 -10.50 8.85
C PHE A 204 -16.21 -10.56 7.63
N GLN A 205 -17.35 -11.25 7.73
CA GLN A 205 -18.26 -11.44 6.61
C GLN A 205 -18.79 -10.11 6.04
N GLN A 206 -19.13 -9.16 6.91
CA GLN A 206 -19.56 -7.83 6.48
C GLN A 206 -18.41 -7.04 5.85
N THR A 207 -17.22 -7.11 6.43
CA THR A 207 -16.03 -6.41 5.90
C THR A 207 -15.63 -6.95 4.53
N TYR A 208 -15.62 -8.28 4.37
CA TYR A 208 -15.34 -8.94 3.09
C TYR A 208 -16.34 -8.53 2.01
N ARG A 209 -17.65 -8.49 2.31
CA ARG A 209 -18.68 -8.02 1.35
C ARG A 209 -18.43 -6.57 0.89
N ARG A 210 -17.94 -5.69 1.78
CA ARG A 210 -17.67 -4.28 1.45
C ARG A 210 -16.57 -4.11 0.40
N VAL A 211 -15.64 -5.06 0.28
CA VAL A 211 -14.61 -5.07 -0.78
C VAL A 211 -15.25 -5.03 -2.16
N PHE A 212 -16.43 -5.64 -2.31
CA PHE A 212 -17.18 -5.76 -3.55
C PHE A 212 -18.38 -4.80 -3.62
N ASN A 213 -18.35 -3.72 -2.85
CA ASN A 213 -19.37 -2.67 -2.96
C ASN A 213 -19.44 -2.13 -4.38
N LYS A 214 -20.67 -1.83 -4.82
CA LYS A 214 -20.99 -1.35 -6.15
C LYS A 214 -21.46 0.10 -6.12
N ASP A 215 -21.25 0.82 -7.21
CA ASP A 215 -21.85 2.13 -7.44
C ASP A 215 -23.32 2.01 -7.87
N ALA A 216 -23.98 3.15 -8.07
CA ALA A 216 -25.35 3.22 -8.56
C ALA A 216 -25.55 2.57 -9.96
N SER A 217 -24.47 2.35 -10.72
CA SER A 217 -24.51 1.65 -12.01
C SER A 217 -24.25 0.15 -11.91
N GLY A 218 -24.14 -0.39 -10.69
CA GLY A 218 -23.88 -1.82 -10.44
C GLY A 218 -22.43 -2.25 -10.68
N SER A 219 -21.51 -1.32 -10.93
CA SER A 219 -20.08 -1.61 -11.13
C SER A 219 -19.33 -1.55 -9.80
N PHE A 220 -18.33 -2.42 -9.60
CA PHE A 220 -17.51 -2.34 -8.38
C PHE A 220 -16.80 -1.00 -8.24
N LEU A 221 -16.65 -0.53 -7.00
CA LEU A 221 -16.02 0.74 -6.66
C LEU A 221 -14.50 0.75 -6.86
N MET A 222 -13.87 -0.41 -6.99
CA MET A 222 -12.42 -0.54 -7.11
C MET A 222 -11.89 0.01 -8.44
N GLY A 223 -10.78 0.74 -8.35
CA GLY A 223 -9.88 1.07 -9.45
C GLY A 223 -8.68 0.14 -9.44
N LEU A 224 -8.25 -0.27 -10.64
CA LEU A 224 -7.14 -1.19 -10.85
C LEU A 224 -6.13 -0.60 -11.85
N ALA A 225 -4.91 -1.13 -11.85
CA ALA A 225 -3.87 -0.79 -12.83
C ALA A 225 -3.71 0.72 -13.03
N GLY A 226 -3.65 1.44 -11.92
CA GLY A 226 -3.55 2.89 -11.89
C GLY A 226 -2.13 3.41 -11.99
N GLN A 227 -1.98 4.61 -12.53
CA GLN A 227 -0.78 5.43 -12.48
C GLN A 227 -1.18 6.88 -12.22
N MET A 228 -0.52 7.52 -11.26
CA MET A 228 -0.70 8.92 -10.93
C MET A 228 0.59 9.69 -11.25
N GLU A 229 0.46 10.74 -12.06
CA GLU A 229 1.50 11.73 -12.32
C GLU A 229 1.14 13.05 -11.63
N VAL A 230 2.10 13.66 -10.95
CA VAL A 230 1.96 14.97 -10.33
C VAL A 230 2.80 15.99 -11.09
N LYS A 231 2.12 16.99 -11.66
CA LYS A 231 2.73 18.11 -12.37
C LYS A 231 2.65 19.36 -11.52
N THR A 232 3.68 20.19 -11.56
CA THR A 232 3.77 21.40 -10.73
C THR A 232 4.33 22.57 -11.54
N SER A 233 4.08 23.79 -11.06
CA SER A 233 4.84 24.97 -11.49
C SER A 233 6.35 24.77 -11.24
N LYS A 234 7.21 25.50 -11.97
CA LYS A 234 8.67 25.31 -11.95
C LYS A 234 9.28 25.48 -10.56
N GLU A 235 8.65 26.30 -9.73
CA GLU A 235 9.07 26.72 -8.39
C GLU A 235 8.62 25.73 -7.30
N LEU A 236 7.83 24.72 -7.66
CA LEU A 236 7.43 23.64 -6.76
C LEU A 236 8.00 22.32 -7.26
N LYS A 237 8.73 21.63 -6.40
CA LYS A 237 9.20 20.27 -6.64
C LYS A 237 8.46 19.28 -5.76
N VAL A 238 8.43 18.03 -6.19
CA VAL A 238 7.76 16.92 -5.54
C VAL A 238 8.80 16.13 -4.75
N SER A 239 8.71 16.18 -3.42
CA SER A 239 9.61 15.48 -2.49
C SER A 239 9.28 13.99 -2.38
N GLY A 240 8.00 13.64 -2.46
CA GLY A 240 7.56 12.25 -2.55
C GLY A 240 6.13 12.02 -2.08
N CYS A 241 5.77 10.75 -1.91
CA CYS A 241 4.44 10.29 -1.53
C CYS A 241 4.48 9.35 -0.32
N ILE A 242 3.50 9.44 0.59
CA ILE A 242 3.24 8.43 1.62
C ILE A 242 1.80 7.93 1.50
N GLY A 243 1.65 6.64 1.21
CA GLY A 243 0.39 5.94 1.08
C GLY A 243 0.55 4.65 0.29
N PRO A 244 -0.55 3.94 -0.03
CA PRO A 244 -0.52 2.72 -0.80
C PRO A 244 -0.19 3.00 -2.27
N CYS A 245 1.11 3.11 -2.58
CA CYS A 245 1.59 3.29 -3.94
C CYS A 245 2.97 2.66 -4.12
N PHE A 246 3.37 2.54 -5.38
CA PHE A 246 4.69 2.01 -5.74
C PHE A 246 5.39 2.97 -6.70
N SER A 247 6.68 3.22 -6.50
CA SER A 247 7.43 4.15 -7.35
C SER A 247 7.45 3.67 -8.81
N ALA A 248 7.15 4.57 -9.75
CA ALA A 248 7.38 4.28 -11.16
C ALA A 248 8.88 4.31 -11.53
N ASN A 249 9.73 4.82 -10.62
CA ASN A 249 11.15 5.10 -10.85
C ASN A 249 11.38 6.02 -12.07
N VAL A 250 10.46 6.96 -12.28
CA VAL A 250 10.53 7.95 -13.36
C VAL A 250 10.91 9.30 -12.77
N LYS A 251 12.09 9.82 -13.13
CA LYS A 251 12.53 11.16 -12.72
C LYS A 251 12.00 12.19 -13.73
N MET A 252 11.25 13.15 -13.22
CA MET A 252 10.67 14.24 -14.02
C MET A 252 11.36 15.57 -13.66
N PRO A 253 11.22 16.63 -14.47
CA PRO A 253 11.83 17.93 -14.19
C PRO A 253 11.39 18.56 -12.87
N ASN A 254 10.24 18.15 -12.34
CA ASN A 254 9.70 18.61 -11.06
C ASN A 254 9.97 17.66 -9.89
N THR A 255 10.78 16.62 -10.06
CA THR A 255 11.21 15.75 -8.95
C THR A 255 12.18 16.50 -8.05
N GLY A 256 11.87 16.54 -6.76
CA GLY A 256 12.67 17.21 -5.74
C GLY A 256 13.93 16.44 -5.34
N GLU A 257 14.85 17.14 -4.68
CA GLU A 257 16.07 16.54 -4.13
C GLU A 257 15.84 16.01 -2.71
N GLN A 258 15.01 16.70 -1.92
CA GLN A 258 14.63 16.22 -0.60
C GLN A 258 13.61 15.08 -0.71
N GLU A 259 14.02 13.88 -0.34
CA GLU A 259 13.18 12.69 -0.37
C GLU A 259 12.28 12.58 0.88
N VAL A 260 10.97 12.46 0.67
CA VAL A 260 9.98 12.17 1.72
C VAL A 260 9.11 11.00 1.32
N GLY A 261 9.11 9.92 2.10
CA GLY A 261 8.34 8.72 1.76
C GLY A 261 8.91 8.02 0.53
N ILE A 262 8.01 7.62 -0.37
CA ILE A 262 8.33 7.07 -1.69
C ILE A 262 8.63 8.25 -2.63
N GLY A 263 9.87 8.74 -2.58
CA GLY A 263 10.32 9.90 -3.34
C GLY A 263 11.10 9.55 -4.61
N ARG A 264 11.96 10.50 -5.04
CA ARG A 264 12.76 10.44 -6.28
C ARG A 264 11.95 10.23 -7.57
N THR A 265 10.66 10.49 -7.49
CA THR A 265 9.73 10.45 -8.63
C THR A 265 8.58 11.40 -8.37
N SER A 266 7.90 11.82 -9.44
CA SER A 266 6.57 12.45 -9.37
C SER A 266 5.50 11.57 -10.02
N VAL A 267 5.82 10.28 -10.24
CA VAL A 267 4.94 9.29 -10.86
C VAL A 267 4.89 8.02 -10.01
N TRP A 268 3.69 7.62 -9.62
CA TRP A 268 3.47 6.41 -8.82
C TRP A 268 2.45 5.49 -9.47
N ARG A 269 2.68 4.19 -9.33
CA ARG A 269 1.70 3.14 -9.64
C ARG A 269 0.73 2.99 -8.47
N LEU A 270 -0.55 2.86 -8.80
CA LEU A 270 -1.67 2.63 -7.90
C LEU A 270 -2.38 1.36 -8.35
N ASN A 271 -1.84 0.20 -7.98
CA ASN A 271 -2.28 -1.09 -8.51
C ASN A 271 -3.74 -1.39 -8.17
N GLY A 272 -4.13 -1.13 -6.94
CA GLY A 272 -5.49 -1.23 -6.42
C GLY A 272 -5.80 -0.02 -5.57
N PHE A 273 -6.98 0.56 -5.77
CA PHE A 273 -7.46 1.64 -4.92
C PHE A 273 -8.98 1.73 -4.96
N THR A 274 -9.54 2.49 -4.03
CA THR A 274 -10.98 2.73 -3.89
C THR A 274 -11.23 4.23 -3.78
N PRO A 275 -12.49 4.69 -3.80
CA PRO A 275 -12.79 6.11 -3.61
C PRO A 275 -12.30 6.70 -2.28
N SER A 276 -12.04 5.87 -1.26
CA SER A 276 -11.49 6.31 0.04
C SER A 276 -9.95 6.30 0.09
N THR A 277 -9.28 5.76 -0.93
CA THR A 277 -7.81 5.73 -0.97
C THR A 277 -7.25 7.15 -1.01
N THR A 278 -6.42 7.47 -0.02
CA THR A 278 -5.84 8.82 0.16
C THR A 278 -4.32 8.72 0.24
N LEU A 279 -3.64 9.56 -0.55
CA LEU A 279 -2.19 9.68 -0.62
C LEU A 279 -1.75 11.03 -0.04
N ALA A 280 -0.64 11.04 0.69
CA ALA A 280 0.01 12.27 1.14
C ALA A 280 1.15 12.62 0.18
N ILE A 281 1.04 13.74 -0.54
CA ILE A 281 2.07 14.23 -1.45
C ILE A 281 2.79 15.41 -0.81
N TYR A 282 4.11 15.29 -0.71
CA TYR A 282 4.97 16.30 -0.09
C TYR A 282 5.67 17.09 -1.18
N PHE A 283 5.71 18.40 -1.00
CA PHE A 283 6.30 19.34 -1.92
C PHE A 283 7.40 20.12 -1.22
N GLU A 284 8.38 20.54 -1.99
CA GLU A 284 9.38 21.53 -1.58
C GLU A 284 9.32 22.74 -2.52
N VAL A 285 9.57 23.91 -1.96
CA VAL A 285 9.72 25.14 -2.75
C VAL A 285 11.15 25.15 -3.29
N ALA A 286 11.30 25.26 -4.61
CA ALA A 286 12.61 25.32 -5.23
C ALA A 286 13.35 26.57 -4.75
N THR A 287 14.53 26.39 -4.18
CA THR A 287 15.38 27.52 -3.79
C THR A 287 16.11 28.01 -5.03
N PRO A 288 16.08 29.32 -5.36
CA PRO A 288 16.83 29.83 -6.51
C PRO A 288 18.33 29.62 -6.27
N THR A 289 19.04 29.14 -7.30
CA THR A 289 20.50 28.85 -7.29
C THR A 289 21.36 30.09 -7.01
N SER A 290 20.77 31.29 -6.98
CA SER A 290 21.46 32.57 -6.87
C SER A 290 21.01 33.37 -5.64
N GLY A 291 21.23 32.85 -4.43
CA GLY A 291 21.41 33.57 -3.14
C GLY A 291 20.40 34.65 -2.69
N GLY A 292 19.39 34.98 -3.48
CA GLY A 292 18.33 35.93 -3.17
C GLY A 292 17.16 35.19 -2.58
N GLY A 293 16.54 35.78 -1.55
CA GLY A 293 15.32 35.26 -0.95
C GLY A 293 14.24 34.93 -1.99
N VAL A 294 13.28 34.09 -1.60
CA VAL A 294 12.16 33.66 -2.46
C VAL A 294 11.32 34.88 -2.86
N GLN A 295 11.72 35.57 -3.95
CA GLN A 295 10.91 36.61 -4.57
C GLN A 295 9.77 35.93 -5.35
N ILE A 296 8.59 36.53 -5.30
CA ILE A 296 7.41 36.03 -6.03
C ILE A 296 7.81 35.82 -7.51
N PRO A 297 7.60 34.61 -8.08
CA PRO A 297 8.16 34.27 -9.38
C PRO A 297 7.65 35.23 -10.48
N PRO A 298 8.54 35.94 -11.21
CA PRO A 298 8.13 36.84 -12.29
C PRO A 298 7.36 36.06 -13.37
N GLY A 299 6.13 36.47 -13.66
CA GLY A 299 5.27 35.85 -14.69
C GLY A 299 4.27 34.78 -14.20
N SER A 300 4.26 34.44 -12.91
CA SER A 300 3.34 33.43 -12.35
C SER A 300 1.94 33.95 -11.94
N ASN A 301 1.60 35.21 -12.22
CA ASN A 301 0.49 35.93 -11.58
C ASN A 301 0.49 35.79 -10.03
N GLY A 302 1.65 35.48 -9.44
CA GLY A 302 1.78 35.18 -8.02
C GLY A 302 1.10 33.88 -7.58
N ARG A 303 0.89 32.90 -8.47
CA ARG A 303 0.24 31.62 -8.14
C ARG A 303 1.10 30.40 -8.47
N GLY A 304 1.11 29.42 -7.58
CA GLY A 304 1.62 28.07 -7.80
C GLY A 304 0.48 27.14 -8.22
N TYR A 305 0.76 26.25 -9.17
CA TYR A 305 -0.17 25.24 -9.67
C TYR A 305 0.33 23.84 -9.38
N VAL A 306 -0.59 22.96 -9.03
CA VAL A 306 -0.38 21.51 -8.93
C VAL A 306 -1.48 20.80 -9.68
N GLN A 307 -1.12 19.87 -10.55
CA GLN A 307 -2.06 19.03 -11.29
C GLN A 307 -1.78 17.56 -11.02
N PHE A 308 -2.81 16.86 -10.57
CA PHE A 308 -2.83 15.42 -10.38
C PHE A 308 -3.49 14.77 -11.58
N VAL A 309 -2.80 13.84 -12.24
CA VAL A 309 -3.28 13.11 -13.40
C VAL A 309 -3.26 11.63 -13.08
N THR A 310 -4.43 11.03 -12.82
CA THR A 310 -4.56 9.61 -12.49
C THR A 310 -5.21 8.86 -13.64
N GLN A 311 -4.46 7.98 -14.29
CA GLN A 311 -4.95 7.03 -15.28
C GLN A 311 -5.20 5.69 -14.61
N TYR A 312 -6.34 5.04 -14.86
CA TYR A 312 -6.63 3.75 -14.24
C TYR A 312 -7.69 2.97 -15.01
N GLN A 313 -7.78 1.67 -14.72
CA GLN A 313 -8.83 0.78 -15.19
C GLN A 313 -9.94 0.69 -14.13
N ARG A 314 -11.18 0.92 -14.53
CA ARG A 314 -12.35 0.58 -13.71
C ARG A 314 -12.60 -0.92 -13.71
N ALA A 315 -13.27 -1.42 -12.68
CA ALA A 315 -13.65 -2.83 -12.59
C ALA A 315 -14.49 -3.34 -13.79
N ASN A 316 -15.21 -2.47 -14.50
CA ASN A 316 -15.94 -2.82 -15.73
C ASN A 316 -15.06 -2.83 -17.00
N GLY A 317 -13.74 -2.71 -16.86
CA GLY A 317 -12.77 -2.71 -17.97
C GLY A 317 -12.51 -1.35 -18.61
N GLN A 318 -13.31 -0.32 -18.34
CA GLN A 318 -13.09 1.00 -18.93
C GLN A 318 -11.82 1.66 -18.39
N ARG A 319 -11.00 2.21 -19.30
CA ARG A 319 -9.91 3.12 -18.90
C ARG A 319 -10.47 4.51 -18.61
N LYS A 320 -10.02 5.12 -17.52
CA LYS A 320 -10.40 6.47 -17.08
C LYS A 320 -9.16 7.31 -16.83
N LEU A 321 -9.32 8.60 -17.09
CA LEU A 321 -8.37 9.66 -16.76
C LEU A 321 -9.07 10.61 -15.79
N ARG A 322 -8.54 10.74 -14.58
CA ARG A 322 -9.00 11.72 -13.60
C ARG A 322 -7.95 12.82 -13.50
N VAL A 323 -8.36 14.07 -13.72
CA VAL A 323 -7.48 15.24 -13.63
C VAL A 323 -8.02 16.17 -12.55
N THR A 324 -7.17 16.56 -11.61
CA THR A 324 -7.48 17.57 -10.60
C THR A 324 -6.40 18.63 -10.62
N THR A 325 -6.76 19.88 -10.89
CA THR A 325 -5.82 21.01 -10.88
C THR A 325 -6.18 21.92 -9.73
N VAL A 326 -5.21 22.23 -8.87
CA VAL A 326 -5.35 23.17 -7.76
C VAL A 326 -4.34 24.30 -7.92
N CYS A 327 -4.70 25.48 -7.43
CA CYS A 327 -3.81 26.62 -7.37
C CYS A 327 -3.79 27.24 -5.97
N ARG A 328 -2.66 27.81 -5.59
CA ARG A 328 -2.46 28.56 -4.35
C ARG A 328 -1.63 29.80 -4.65
N ASN A 329 -1.87 30.87 -3.89
CA ASN A 329 -1.11 32.11 -4.03
C ASN A 329 0.28 31.94 -3.37
N TRP A 330 1.30 32.50 -4.01
CA TRP A 330 2.60 32.72 -3.39
C TRP A 330 2.47 33.89 -2.40
N ILE A 331 3.16 33.75 -1.27
CA ILE A 331 3.20 34.76 -0.21
C ILE A 331 4.66 35.01 0.17
N ASP A 332 4.99 36.26 0.43
CA ASP A 332 6.28 36.61 1.02
C ASP A 332 6.19 36.44 2.54
N SER A 333 6.90 35.44 3.07
CA SER A 333 6.88 35.10 4.49
C SER A 333 7.36 36.23 5.43
N THR A 334 8.10 37.22 4.91
CA THR A 334 8.61 38.34 5.72
C THR A 334 7.58 39.46 5.88
N THR A 335 6.79 39.74 4.84
CA THR A 335 5.84 40.86 4.81
C THR A 335 4.39 40.40 5.00
N GLN A 336 4.07 39.14 4.73
CA GLN A 336 2.70 38.60 4.66
C GLN A 336 2.47 37.43 5.62
N LEU A 337 3.13 37.44 6.79
CA LEU A 337 2.99 36.41 7.82
C LEU A 337 1.53 36.13 8.22
N PRO A 338 0.62 37.12 8.37
CA PRO A 338 -0.79 36.85 8.70
C PRO A 338 -1.51 35.99 7.66
N HIS A 339 -1.21 36.16 6.37
CA HIS A 339 -1.79 35.33 5.32
C HIS A 339 -1.27 33.89 5.36
N MET A 340 -0.03 33.68 5.80
CA MET A 340 0.52 32.34 6.02
C MET A 340 -0.17 31.63 7.19
N ILE A 341 -0.41 32.35 8.29
CA ILE A 341 -1.12 31.84 9.47
C ILE A 341 -2.54 31.41 9.10
N CYS A 342 -3.29 32.28 8.42
CA CYS A 342 -4.66 32.00 7.97
C CYS A 342 -4.74 30.82 6.98
N GLY A 343 -3.65 30.55 6.24
CA GLY A 343 -3.59 29.43 5.30
C GLY A 343 -3.24 28.08 5.92
N PHE A 344 -2.97 28.02 7.23
CA PHE A 344 -2.59 26.78 7.90
C PHE A 344 -3.81 25.93 8.24
N ASP A 345 -3.81 24.69 7.74
CA ASP A 345 -4.80 23.67 8.08
C ASP A 345 -4.19 22.70 9.11
N GLN A 346 -4.53 22.90 10.38
CA GLN A 346 -3.98 22.09 11.48
C GLN A 346 -4.40 20.61 11.44
N GLU A 347 -5.56 20.28 10.91
CA GLU A 347 -6.02 18.89 10.81
C GLU A 347 -5.25 18.16 9.70
N ALA A 348 -5.16 18.77 8.51
CA ALA A 348 -4.39 18.21 7.41
C ALA A 348 -2.90 18.13 7.75
N ALA A 349 -2.32 19.18 8.36
CA ALA A 349 -0.93 19.18 8.80
C ALA A 349 -0.64 18.07 9.83
N THR A 350 -1.57 17.83 10.76
CA THR A 350 -1.49 16.73 11.72
C THR A 350 -1.42 15.39 11.00
N VAL A 351 -2.34 15.12 10.07
CA VAL A 351 -2.39 13.84 9.35
C VAL A 351 -1.13 13.63 8.49
N LEU A 352 -0.63 14.68 7.85
CA LEU A 352 0.60 14.62 7.05
C LEU A 352 1.82 14.32 7.93
N ILE A 353 1.99 15.02 9.06
CA ILE A 353 3.08 14.77 9.99
C ILE A 353 2.96 13.37 10.63
N ALA A 354 1.74 12.92 10.94
CA ALA A 354 1.49 11.57 11.43
C ALA A 354 1.92 10.50 10.43
N ARG A 355 1.60 10.68 9.14
CA ARG A 355 2.06 9.78 8.06
C ARG A 355 3.58 9.75 7.95
N MET A 356 4.25 10.90 8.05
CA MET A 356 5.72 10.95 8.09
C MET A 356 6.29 10.23 9.31
N ALA A 357 5.69 10.40 10.49
CA ALA A 357 6.12 9.74 11.72
C ALA A 357 5.99 8.20 11.61
N MET A 358 4.84 7.71 11.13
CA MET A 358 4.62 6.26 10.94
C MET A 358 5.58 5.67 9.92
N PHE A 359 5.80 6.36 8.80
CA PHE A 359 6.77 5.93 7.77
C PHE A 359 8.20 5.88 8.33
N LYS A 360 8.61 6.87 9.14
CA LYS A 360 9.90 6.86 9.83
C LYS A 360 10.01 5.71 10.83
N ALA A 361 8.93 5.41 11.56
CA ALA A 361 8.87 4.35 12.55
C ALA A 361 8.94 2.93 11.97
N GLU A 362 9.02 2.76 10.65
CA GLU A 362 9.31 1.46 10.03
C GLU A 362 10.79 1.11 10.02
N THR A 363 11.68 2.11 10.06
CA THR A 363 13.13 1.93 9.93
C THR A 363 13.94 2.59 11.06
N THR A 364 13.32 3.51 11.79
CA THR A 364 13.94 4.27 12.88
C THR A 364 13.35 3.85 14.21
N ASP A 365 14.16 3.87 15.27
CA ASP A 365 13.70 3.61 16.63
C ASP A 365 12.56 4.54 17.06
N SER A 366 11.62 4.00 17.82
CA SER A 366 10.41 4.71 18.25
C SER A 366 10.72 5.97 19.07
N VAL A 367 11.76 5.95 19.92
CA VAL A 367 12.14 7.08 20.76
C VAL A 367 12.63 8.24 19.91
N ASP A 368 13.39 7.94 18.85
CA ASP A 368 13.91 8.97 17.96
C ASP A 368 12.82 9.58 17.07
N VAL A 369 11.83 8.79 16.65
CA VAL A 369 10.64 9.32 15.96
C VAL A 369 9.84 10.26 16.87
N LEU A 370 9.67 9.91 18.16
CA LEU A 370 8.99 10.77 19.13
C LEU A 370 9.76 12.07 19.37
N ARG A 371 11.09 12.00 19.53
CA ARG A 371 11.95 13.19 19.64
C ARG A 371 11.86 14.06 18.40
N TRP A 372 11.81 13.46 17.21
CA TRP A 372 11.63 14.20 15.96
C TRP A 372 10.28 14.94 15.96
N LEU A 373 9.20 14.26 16.36
CA LEU A 373 7.85 14.84 16.44
C LEU A 373 7.80 16.02 17.42
N ASP A 374 8.33 15.84 18.63
CA ASP A 374 8.42 16.89 19.66
C ASP A 374 9.23 18.10 19.14
N ARG A 375 10.34 17.86 18.42
CA ARG A 375 11.13 18.94 17.81
C ARG A 375 10.35 19.70 16.72
N GLN A 376 9.52 19.02 15.93
CA GLN A 376 8.68 19.71 14.94
C GLN A 376 7.62 20.59 15.62
N LEU A 377 6.98 20.07 16.66
CA LEU A 377 5.99 20.82 17.45
C LEU A 377 6.63 22.06 18.08
N ILE A 378 7.79 21.92 18.74
CA ILE A 378 8.50 23.05 19.34
C ILE A 378 8.88 24.09 18.29
N LYS A 379 9.39 23.69 17.12
CA LYS A 379 9.74 24.62 16.04
C LYS A 379 8.53 25.39 15.53
N LEU A 380 7.37 24.74 15.40
CA LEU A 380 6.13 25.38 15.01
C LEU A 380 5.69 26.39 16.07
N CYS A 381 5.63 25.99 17.35
CA CYS A 381 5.25 26.87 18.45
C CYS A 381 6.21 28.07 18.58
N HIS A 382 7.51 27.86 18.40
CA HIS A 382 8.50 28.94 18.44
C HIS A 382 8.33 29.94 17.29
N LYS A 383 7.93 29.48 16.10
CA LYS A 383 7.80 30.33 14.90
C LYS A 383 6.47 31.09 14.84
N PHE A 384 5.39 30.48 15.32
CA PHE A 384 4.03 30.99 15.14
C PHE A 384 3.32 31.37 16.45
N GLY A 385 3.92 31.07 17.61
CA GLY A 385 3.38 31.46 18.90
C GLY A 385 3.85 32.84 19.33
N ASP A 386 2.99 33.54 20.05
CA ASP A 386 3.31 34.80 20.72
C ASP A 386 3.69 34.52 22.18
N TYR A 387 4.88 34.96 22.58
CA TYR A 387 5.37 34.78 23.94
C TYR A 387 6.45 35.80 24.28
N ARG A 388 6.61 36.05 25.58
CA ARG A 388 7.76 36.77 26.13
C ARG A 388 8.84 35.74 26.47
N LYS A 389 10.08 36.10 26.16
CA LYS A 389 11.23 35.26 26.49
C LYS A 389 11.27 35.02 28.00
N ASP A 390 11.55 33.78 28.39
CA ASP A 390 11.68 33.34 29.78
C ASP A 390 10.38 33.44 30.63
N ASP A 391 9.21 33.64 30.01
CA ASP A 391 7.89 33.61 30.67
C ASP A 391 6.93 32.60 30.00
N PRO A 392 6.84 31.36 30.50
CA PRO A 392 5.97 30.32 29.94
C PRO A 392 4.48 30.66 29.98
N THR A 393 4.03 31.49 30.92
CA THR A 393 2.60 31.81 31.10
C THR A 393 2.07 32.75 30.02
N SER A 394 2.99 33.47 29.36
CA SER A 394 2.68 34.40 28.27
C SER A 394 2.35 33.70 26.95
N PHE A 395 2.69 32.41 26.78
CA PHE A 395 2.58 31.72 25.50
C PHE A 395 1.15 31.60 25.01
N ARG A 396 0.89 32.06 23.78
CA ARG A 396 -0.39 31.94 23.08
C ARG A 396 -0.15 31.49 21.63
N LEU A 397 -1.11 30.74 21.09
CA LEU A 397 -1.13 30.35 19.67
C LEU A 397 -2.33 30.99 18.98
N PRO A 398 -2.21 31.35 17.69
CA PRO A 398 -3.35 31.73 16.87
C PRO A 398 -4.39 30.60 16.81
N GLY A 399 -5.66 30.96 16.54
CA GLY A 399 -6.77 30.00 16.52
C GLY A 399 -6.55 28.85 15.53
N GLU A 400 -5.91 29.15 14.40
CA GLU A 400 -5.54 28.22 13.32
C GLU A 400 -4.57 27.13 13.76
N PHE A 401 -3.82 27.35 14.86
CA PHE A 401 -2.83 26.40 15.40
C PHE A 401 -3.24 25.79 16.73
N SER A 402 -4.34 26.24 17.34
CA SER A 402 -4.69 25.98 18.73
C SER A 402 -4.87 24.49 19.08
N PHE A 403 -5.38 23.67 18.15
CA PHE A 403 -5.56 22.23 18.36
C PHE A 403 -4.34 21.40 17.95
N TYR A 404 -3.40 21.96 17.18
CA TYR A 404 -2.23 21.22 16.70
C TYR A 404 -1.40 20.59 17.84
N PRO A 405 -1.07 21.28 18.95
CA PRO A 405 -0.39 20.65 20.08
C PRO A 405 -1.19 19.50 20.71
N GLN A 406 -2.52 19.62 20.78
CA GLN A 406 -3.40 18.57 21.30
C GLN A 406 -3.39 17.34 20.39
N PHE A 407 -3.45 17.52 19.08
CA PHE A 407 -3.32 16.41 18.13
C PHE A 407 -1.97 15.71 18.24
N MET A 408 -0.87 16.48 18.35
CA MET A 408 0.47 15.91 18.55
C MET A 408 0.58 15.14 19.87
N PHE A 409 -0.08 15.63 20.93
CA PHE A 409 -0.19 14.92 22.20
C PHE A 409 -0.90 13.57 22.09
N HIS A 410 -1.96 13.46 21.31
CA HIS A 410 -2.62 12.17 21.05
C HIS A 410 -1.80 11.28 20.12
N MET A 411 -1.19 11.85 19.08
CA MET A 411 -0.37 11.10 18.12
C MET A 411 0.82 10.41 18.80
N ARG A 412 1.57 11.13 19.64
CA ARG A 412 2.78 10.59 20.32
C ARG A 412 2.51 9.43 21.28
N ARG A 413 1.26 9.26 21.72
CA ARG A 413 0.82 8.19 22.64
C ARG A 413 -0.11 7.17 21.99
N SER A 414 -0.39 7.34 20.71
CA SER A 414 -1.21 6.41 19.95
C SER A 414 -0.50 5.09 19.74
N GLN A 415 -1.27 4.04 19.47
CA GLN A 415 -0.77 2.72 19.09
C GLN A 415 0.05 2.71 17.78
N PHE A 416 0.03 3.79 17.01
CA PHE A 416 0.87 3.92 15.81
C PHE A 416 2.36 4.08 16.17
N LEU A 417 2.68 4.71 17.30
CA LEU A 417 4.04 4.98 17.76
C LEU A 417 4.40 4.27 19.06
N GLN A 418 3.46 4.19 20.02
CA GLN A 418 3.62 3.44 21.25
C GLN A 418 3.08 2.02 21.06
N VAL A 419 3.97 1.09 20.75
CA VAL A 419 3.59 -0.28 20.38
C VAL A 419 3.46 -1.22 21.58
N PHE A 420 3.69 -0.73 22.80
CA PHE A 420 3.45 -1.51 24.03
C PHE A 420 1.99 -1.98 24.09
N ASN A 421 1.78 -3.19 24.59
CA ASN A 421 0.49 -3.91 24.58
C ASN A 421 -0.09 -4.25 23.20
N ASN A 422 0.65 -4.04 22.11
CA ASN A 422 0.27 -4.53 20.79
C ASN A 422 1.26 -5.59 20.32
N SER A 423 0.79 -6.49 19.49
CA SER A 423 1.63 -7.39 18.72
C SER A 423 2.22 -6.69 17.49
N PRO A 424 3.32 -7.22 16.92
CA PRO A 424 3.83 -6.75 15.62
C PRO A 424 2.80 -6.77 14.50
N ASP A 425 1.90 -7.77 14.48
CA ASP A 425 0.83 -7.88 13.48
C ASP A 425 -0.24 -6.79 13.66
N GLU A 426 -0.68 -6.52 14.90
CA GLU A 426 -1.63 -5.44 15.18
C GLU A 426 -1.06 -4.07 14.82
N THR A 427 0.21 -3.84 15.14
CA THR A 427 0.89 -2.59 14.76
C THR A 427 0.97 -2.42 13.24
N ALA A 428 1.25 -3.50 12.51
CA ALA A 428 1.27 -3.49 11.05
C ALA A 428 -0.13 -3.30 10.44
N TYR A 429 -1.19 -3.73 11.13
CA TYR A 429 -2.58 -3.54 10.73
C TYR A 429 -3.08 -2.11 10.97
N TYR A 430 -2.70 -1.49 12.10
CA TYR A 430 -3.12 -0.14 12.43
C TYR A 430 -2.44 0.93 11.56
N ARG A 431 -1.17 0.71 11.21
CA ARG A 431 -0.40 1.60 10.33
C ARG A 431 -0.83 1.43 8.87
#